data_AF-A0A6D1AAX1-F1
#
_entry.id   AF-A0A6D1AAX1-F1
#
_cell.length_a   1.000
_cell.length_b   1.000
_cell.length_c   1.000
_cell.angle_alpha   90.00
_cell.angle_beta   90.00
_cell.angle_gamma   90.00
#
_symmetry.space_group_name_H-M   'P 1'
#
loop_
_entity.id
_entity.type
_entity.pdbx_description
1 polymer ?
#
loop_
_entity_poly.entity_id
_entity_poly.type
_entity_poly.pdbx_seq_one_letter_code
_entity_poly.pdbx_strand_id
1 'polypeptide(L)' 'METKPYLIALDLDGTLLKDDKTISENTLHTIQRLKDDGHYVCISTGRPYRSSSMYYQQMELTTPIVNFNGAFVHH' A
#
# COMPACT_ATOMS: atom_id res chain seq x y z
N MET A 1 -23.50 10.38 -8.09
CA MET A 1 -22.77 9.58 -9.08
C MET A 1 -22.04 8.51 -8.30
N GLU A 2 -22.27 7.23 -8.59
CA GLU A 2 -21.48 6.17 -7.96
C GLU A 2 -20.04 6.27 -8.46
N THR A 3 -19.10 6.45 -7.55
CA THR A 3 -17.67 6.39 -7.85
C THR A 3 -17.32 4.93 -8.15
N LYS A 4 -16.86 4.64 -9.37
CA LYS A 4 -16.36 3.30 -9.71
C LYS A 4 -15.08 3.04 -8.89
N PRO A 5 -14.99 1.92 -8.16
CA PRO A 5 -13.81 1.63 -7.36
C PRO A 5 -12.59 1.36 -8.25
N TYR A 6 -11.44 1.94 -7.90
CA TYR A 6 -10.15 1.63 -8.49
C TYR A 6 -9.35 0.71 -7.58
N LEU A 7 -8.49 -0.12 -8.19
CA LEU A 7 -7.39 -0.79 -7.50
C LEU A 7 -6.13 0.04 -7.67
N ILE A 8 -5.53 0.46 -6.55
CA ILE A 8 -4.35 1.31 -6.48
C ILE A 8 -3.24 0.47 -5.87
N ALA A 9 -2.31 0.01 -6.70
CA ALA A 9 -1.14 -0.76 -6.28
C ALA A 9 0.06 0.16 -6.07
N LEU A 10 0.65 0.14 -4.88
CA LEU A 10 1.73 1.04 -4.48
C LEU A 10 3.03 0.27 -4.27
N ASP A 11 4.07 0.69 -4.98
CA ASP A 11 5.44 0.29 -4.63
C ASP A 11 5.95 1.09 -3.42
N LEU A 12 6.97 0.55 -2.72
CA LEU A 12 7.52 1.11 -1.50
C LEU A 12 8.79 1.94 -1.76
N ASP A 13 9.88 1.29 -2.18
CA ASP A 13 11.21 1.91 -2.21
C ASP A 13 11.41 2.79 -3.45
N GLY A 14 11.73 4.07 -3.23
CA GLY A 14 11.86 5.02 -4.34
C GLY A 14 10.51 5.48 -4.91
N THR A 15 9.41 5.08 -4.27
CA THR A 15 8.04 5.43 -4.67
C THR A 15 7.27 6.04 -3.49
N LEU A 16 6.81 5.22 -2.54
CA LEU A 16 5.95 5.66 -1.44
C LEU A 16 6.73 6.07 -0.19
N LEU A 17 7.84 5.38 0.09
CA LEU A 17 8.70 5.68 1.23
C LEU A 17 9.59 6.88 0.94
N LYS A 18 9.76 7.74 1.95
CA LYS A 18 10.82 8.73 1.97
C LYS A 18 12.21 8.05 2.01
N ASP A 19 13.26 8.84 1.81
CA ASP A 19 14.65 8.36 1.88
C ASP A 19 14.99 7.71 3.23
N ASP A 20 14.39 8.21 4.31
CA ASP A 20 14.50 7.67 5.68
C ASP A 20 13.65 6.40 5.93
N LYS A 21 13.02 5.85 4.88
CA LYS A 21 12.15 4.67 4.90
C LYS A 21 10.88 4.83 5.75
N THR A 22 10.46 6.06 6.03
CA THR A 22 9.16 6.35 6.68
C THR A 22 8.11 6.79 5.65
N ILE A 23 6.84 6.70 6.04
CA ILE A 23 5.71 7.20 5.26
C ILE A 23 5.34 8.60 5.80
N SER A 24 5.09 9.57 4.91
CA SER A 24 4.65 10.90 5.35
C SER A 24 3.21 10.84 5.91
N GLU A 25 2.88 11.71 6.87
CA GLU A 25 1.53 11.81 7.42
C GLU A 25 0.49 12.13 6.33
N ASN A 26 0.84 13.02 5.40
CA ASN A 26 -0.02 13.35 4.26
C ASN A 26 -0.31 12.13 3.38
N THR A 27 0.68 11.26 3.15
CA THR A 27 0.50 10.01 2.40
C THR A 27 -0.46 9.07 3.14
N LEU A 28 -0.31 8.90 4.46
CA LEU A 28 -1.23 8.07 5.27
C LEU A 28 -2.66 8.60 5.20
N HIS A 29 -2.86 9.91 5.39
CA HIS A 29 -4.18 10.53 5.28
C HIS A 29 -4.79 10.36 3.88
N THR A 30 -3.98 10.45 2.83
CA THR A 30 -4.45 10.27 1.46
C THR A 30 -4.89 8.83 1.21
N ILE A 31 -4.13 7.85 1.69
CA ILE A 31 -4.48 6.42 1.58
C ILE A 31 -5.77 6.13 2.32
N GLN A 32 -5.94 6.68 3.52
CA GLN A 32 -7.18 6.53 4.28
C GLN A 32 -8.36 7.12 3.51
N ARG A 33 -8.23 8.34 2.98
CA ARG A 33 -9.30 8.96 2.16
C ARG A 33 -9.64 8.12 0.93
N LEU A 34 -8.65 7.58 0.22
CA LEU A 34 -8.89 6.73 -0.95
C LEU A 34 -9.67 5.45 -0.57
N LYS A 35 -9.36 4.85 0.57
CA LYS A 35 -10.12 3.71 1.13
C LYS A 35 -11.56 4.14 1.46
N ASP A 36 -11.74 5.28 2.11
CA ASP A 36 -13.05 5.81 2.51
C ASP A 36 -13.92 6.18 1.28
N ASP A 37 -13.30 6.63 0.19
CA ASP A 37 -13.93 6.90 -1.11
C ASP A 37 -14.31 5.60 -1.87
N GLY A 38 -14.02 4.43 -1.28
CA GLY A 38 -14.38 3.11 -1.80
C GLY A 38 -13.33 2.49 -2.74
N HIS A 39 -12.10 3.02 -2.79
CA HIS A 39 -11.03 2.43 -3.57
C HIS A 39 -10.27 1.36 -2.78
N TYR A 40 -9.69 0.41 -3.52
CA TYR A 40 -8.83 -0.61 -2.96
C TYR A 40 -7.38 -0.17 -3.08
N VAL A 41 -6.66 -0.09 -1.97
CA VAL A 41 -5.23 0.22 -1.94
C VAL A 41 -4.48 -1.04 -1.55
N CYS A 42 -3.45 -1.45 -2.29
CA CYS A 42 -2.59 -2.58 -1.96
C CYS A 42 -1.11 -2.25 -2.15
N ILE A 43 -0.24 -3.03 -1.49
CA ILE A 43 1.21 -2.94 -1.71
C ILE A 43 1.62 -3.88 -2.83
N SER A 44 2.47 -3.41 -3.74
CA SER A 44 3.17 -4.22 -4.71
C SER A 44 4.67 -3.89 -4.70
N THR A 45 5.48 -4.77 -4.10
CA THR A 45 6.89 -4.46 -3.80
C THR A 45 7.82 -5.65 -4.06
N GLY A 46 9.10 -5.32 -4.29
CA GLY A 46 10.19 -6.30 -4.29
C GLY A 46 10.52 -6.88 -2.92
N ARG A 47 10.10 -6.22 -1.82
CA ARG A 47 10.40 -6.66 -0.46
C ARG A 47 9.75 -8.01 -0.13
N PRO A 48 10.37 -8.84 0.73
CA PRO A 48 9.67 -9.92 1.43
C PRO A 48 8.61 -9.36 2.40
N TYR A 49 7.64 -10.17 2.79
CA TYR A 49 6.60 -9.75 3.74
C TYR A 49 7.19 -9.22 5.07
N ARG A 50 8.22 -9.88 5.61
CA ARG A 50 8.86 -9.48 6.87
C ARG A 50 9.35 -8.03 6.92
N SER A 51 9.66 -7.41 5.77
CA SER A 51 10.16 -6.03 5.68
C SER A 51 9.15 -5.06 5.04
N SER A 52 7.93 -5.53 4.78
CA SER A 52 6.81 -4.73 4.28
C SER A 52 5.59 -4.77 5.20
N SER A 53 5.50 -5.73 6.13
CA SER A 53 4.38 -5.92 7.06
C SER A 53 4.14 -4.70 7.94
N MET A 54 5.19 -4.03 8.41
CA MET A 54 5.03 -2.80 9.20
C MET A 54 4.31 -1.69 8.44
N TYR A 55 4.58 -1.53 7.14
CA TYR A 55 3.92 -0.52 6.31
C TYR A 55 2.48 -0.93 5.97
N TYR A 56 2.27 -2.22 5.72
CA TYR A 56 0.93 -2.78 5.51
C TYR A 56 0.02 -2.49 6.72
N GLN A 57 0.54 -2.70 7.93
CA GLN A 57 -0.17 -2.40 9.18
C GLN A 57 -0.35 -0.89 9.39
N GLN A 58 0.70 -0.09 9.16
CA GLN A 58 0.65 1.37 9.32
C GLN A 58 -0.37 2.03 8.38
N MET A 59 -0.57 1.48 7.18
CA MET A 59 -1.58 1.94 6.21
C MET A 59 -2.96 1.30 6.44
N GLU A 60 -3.08 0.43 7.44
CA GLU A 60 -4.30 -0.31 7.79
C GLU A 60 -4.93 -0.98 6.57
N LEU A 61 -4.10 -1.68 5.79
CA LEU A 61 -4.55 -2.37 4.59
C LEU A 61 -5.24 -3.68 4.97
N THR A 62 -6.25 -4.03 4.19
CA THR A 62 -7.00 -5.30 4.28
C THR A 62 -7.03 -6.04 2.95
N THR A 63 -6.28 -5.54 1.98
CA THR A 63 -6.16 -6.08 0.61
C THR A 63 -4.95 -7.01 0.49
N PRO A 64 -4.88 -7.84 -0.56
CA PRO A 64 -3.69 -8.65 -0.80
C PRO A 64 -2.42 -7.80 -0.95
N ILE A 65 -1.28 -8.36 -0.56
CA ILE A 65 0.04 -7.78 -0.78
C ILE A 65 0.82 -8.62 -1.79
N VAL A 66 1.51 -7.94 -2.70
CA VAL A 66 2.44 -8.55 -3.66
C VAL A 66 3.87 -8.34 -3.16
N ASN A 67 4.59 -9.43 -2.94
CA ASN A 67 5.98 -9.46 -2.49
C ASN A 67 6.89 -10.11 -3.53
N PHE A 68 8.20 -9.99 -3.32
CA PHE A 68 9.23 -10.62 -4.16
C PHE A 68 9.06 -10.32 -5.66
N ASN A 69 8.77 -9.06 -6.00
CA ASN A 69 8.56 -8.60 -7.39
C ASN A 69 7.47 -9.39 -8.14
N GLY A 70 6.42 -9.81 -7.44
CA GLY A 70 5.31 -10.55 -8.04
C GLY A 70 5.35 -12.06 -7.81
N ALA A 71 6.43 -12.61 -7.25
CA ALA A 71 6.54 -14.06 -7.06
C ALA A 71 5.64 -14.62 -5.95
N PHE A 72 5.12 -13.76 -5.06
CA PHE A 72 4.23 -14.18 -3.99
C PHE A 72 3.12 -13.15 -3.74
N VAL A 73 1.87 -13.60 -3.80
CA VAL A 73 0.66 -12.81 -3.52
C VAL A 73 -0.12 -13.51 -2.42
N HIS A 74 -0.46 -12.78 -1.37
CA HIS A 74 -1.09 -13.33 -0.16
C HIS A 74 -1.76 -12.24 0.67
N HIS A 75 -2.42 -12.65 1.77
CA HIS A 75 -3.46 -11.91 2.52
C HIS A 75 -4.73 -11.68 1.70
#